data_AF-A0A1I7TKC8-F1
#
_entry.id   AF-A0A1I7TKC8-F1
#
_cell.length_a   1.000
_cell.length_b   1.000
_cell.length_c   1.000
_cell.angle_alpha   90.00
_cell.angle_beta   90.00
_cell.angle_gamma   90.00
#
_symmetry.space_group_name_H-M   'P 1'
#
loop_
_entity.id
_entity.type
_entity.pdbx_description
1 polymer ?
#
loop_
_entity_poly.entity_id
_entity_poly.type
_entity_poly.pdbx_seq_one_letter_code
_entity_poly.pdbx_strand_id
1 'polypeptide(L)'
;MHLSCSSLIFSFFSVFIVTVTCDNPDVELKPSLSECKRINPCGATVSTYPLLEPDAEESSGFGSGAAPPVYDEILTHEIYDLNASPELRNSTLCQCPDDSICDFESDSNVVKVDYHVTLRFCKLETISSVCKRNSINVRVIGAAQASGDSVQEVSQAMMFCNCPNGFSRQHVEVWEGQDISLNYKCL
;
A
#
# COMPACT_ATOMS: atom_id res chain seq x y z
N MET A 1 -16.30 -7.23 35.68
CA MET A 1 -15.59 -6.81 36.90
C MET A 1 -16.30 -5.59 37.45
N HIS A 2 -16.74 -5.67 38.71
CA HIS A 2 -17.55 -4.65 39.38
C HIS A 2 -16.80 -3.33 39.50
N LEU A 3 -17.34 -2.24 38.92
CA LEU A 3 -16.98 -0.88 39.30
C LEU A 3 -17.68 -0.54 40.60
N SER A 4 -16.97 -0.72 41.71
CA SER A 4 -17.38 -0.24 43.03
C SER A 4 -16.90 1.20 43.20
N CYS A 5 -17.75 2.17 42.87
CA CYS A 5 -17.53 3.56 43.24
C CYS A 5 -18.27 3.82 44.56
N SER A 6 -17.56 3.70 45.68
CA SER A 6 -18.12 3.93 47.01
C SER A 6 -17.92 5.39 47.40
N SER A 7 -19.01 6.16 47.47
CA SER A 7 -19.04 7.45 48.16
C SER A 7 -19.39 7.26 49.63
N LEU A 8 -18.66 7.96 50.50
CA LEU A 8 -19.14 8.73 51.66
C LEU A 8 -17.99 8.95 52.67
N ILE A 9 -17.76 10.19 53.07
CA ILE A 9 -17.95 10.73 54.45
C ILE A 9 -17.26 12.10 54.53
N PHE A 10 -18.05 13.11 54.92
CA PHE A 10 -17.57 14.39 55.45
C PHE A 10 -17.13 14.20 56.91
N SER A 11 -15.95 14.70 57.27
CA SER A 11 -15.67 15.13 58.65
C SER A 11 -14.63 16.25 58.65
N PHE A 12 -14.83 17.16 59.60
CA PHE A 12 -14.22 18.47 59.72
C PHE A 12 -12.70 18.40 59.98
N PHE A 13 -12.00 19.45 59.54
CA PHE A 13 -10.56 19.78 59.64
C PHE A 13 -9.69 19.45 58.42
N SER A 14 -9.11 20.53 57.86
CA SER A 14 -8.02 20.57 56.88
C SER A 14 -8.37 20.19 55.44
N VAL A 15 -8.58 21.23 54.61
CA VAL A 15 -8.73 21.11 53.15
C VAL A 15 -7.39 20.71 52.54
N PHE A 16 -7.23 19.42 52.23
CA PHE A 16 -6.27 18.95 51.23
C PHE A 16 -7.04 18.67 49.95
N ILE A 17 -6.82 19.49 48.91
CA ILE A 17 -7.34 19.21 47.57
C ILE A 17 -6.44 18.12 46.98
N VAL A 18 -6.92 16.88 46.96
CA VAL A 18 -6.31 15.80 46.19
C VAL A 18 -6.99 15.79 44.83
N THR A 19 -6.36 16.39 43.83
CA THR A 19 -6.74 16.21 42.42
C THR A 19 -6.26 14.82 41.98
N VAL A 20 -7.16 13.85 41.90
CA VAL A 20 -6.89 12.59 41.22
C VAL A 20 -7.09 12.82 39.73
N THR A 21 -5.98 13.01 39.01
CA THR A 21 -5.97 12.97 37.55
C THR A 21 -6.10 11.50 37.14
N CYS A 22 -7.28 11.09 36.67
CA CYS A 22 -7.40 9.86 35.92
C CYS A 22 -6.71 10.09 34.57
N ASP A 23 -5.43 9.74 34.48
CA ASP A 23 -4.76 9.54 33.20
C ASP A 23 -5.51 8.43 32.47
N ASN A 24 -6.34 8.85 31.52
CA ASN A 24 -6.94 7.97 30.54
C ASN A 24 -5.86 7.75 29.48
N PRO A 25 -5.27 6.55 29.33
CA PRO A 25 -4.44 6.32 28.15
C PRO A 25 -5.37 6.39 26.95
N ASP A 26 -5.10 7.34 26.05
CA ASP A 26 -5.76 7.43 24.75
C ASP A 26 -5.66 6.06 24.07
N VAL A 27 -6.75 5.29 24.14
CA VAL A 27 -6.92 4.08 23.35
C VAL A 27 -7.09 4.58 21.92
N GLU A 28 -6.00 4.52 21.16
CA GLU A 28 -6.00 4.75 19.72
C GLU A 28 -6.99 3.76 19.08
N LEU A 29 -8.22 4.24 18.89
CA LEU A 29 -9.30 3.49 18.30
C LEU A 29 -8.95 3.30 16.82
N LYS A 30 -8.26 2.20 16.50
CA LYS A 30 -8.03 1.83 15.10
C LYS A 30 -9.38 1.89 14.37
N PRO A 31 -9.49 2.63 13.26
CA PRO A 31 -10.76 2.76 12.55
C PRO A 31 -11.25 1.37 12.16
N SER A 32 -12.52 1.08 12.46
CA SER A 32 -13.14 -0.17 12.05
C SER A 32 -13.17 -0.21 10.52
N LEU A 33 -12.38 -1.11 9.93
CA LEU A 33 -12.35 -1.35 8.49
C LEU A 33 -13.76 -1.70 7.99
N SER A 34 -14.23 -1.05 6.93
CA SER A 34 -15.50 -1.38 6.30
C SER A 34 -15.46 -2.76 5.64
N GLU A 35 -16.62 -3.37 5.43
CA GLU A 35 -16.73 -4.60 4.64
C GLU A 35 -16.33 -4.40 3.18
N CYS A 36 -15.69 -5.41 2.59
CA CYS A 36 -15.25 -5.42 1.22
C CYS A 36 -16.43 -5.48 0.26
N LYS A 37 -16.48 -4.55 -0.69
CA LYS A 37 -17.36 -4.64 -1.86
C LYS A 37 -16.75 -5.60 -2.89
N ARG A 38 -17.59 -6.08 -3.81
CA ARG A 38 -17.22 -7.02 -4.89
C ARG A 38 -15.96 -6.65 -5.68
N ILE A 39 -15.75 -5.36 -5.98
CA ILE A 39 -14.63 -4.88 -6.79
C ILE A 39 -13.38 -4.53 -5.96
N ASN A 40 -13.50 -4.56 -4.63
CA ASN A 40 -12.43 -4.14 -3.74
C ASN A 40 -11.66 -5.38 -3.26
N PRO A 41 -10.32 -5.40 -3.42
CA PRO A 41 -9.49 -6.38 -2.74
C PRO A 41 -9.54 -6.11 -1.23
N CYS A 42 -9.46 -7.18 -0.45
CA CYS A 42 -9.38 -7.12 1.00
C CYS A 42 -8.00 -6.70 1.50
N GLY A 43 -6.98 -6.95 0.68
CA GLY A 43 -5.61 -6.58 1.00
C GLY A 43 -4.78 -6.39 -0.25
N ALA A 44 -3.63 -5.76 -0.06
CA ALA A 44 -2.62 -5.59 -1.08
C ALA A 44 -1.23 -5.87 -0.50
N THR A 45 -0.34 -6.39 -1.33
CA THR A 45 1.07 -6.57 -1.02
C THR A 45 1.88 -5.74 -2.01
N VAL A 46 2.69 -4.83 -1.47
CA VAL A 46 3.69 -4.06 -2.23
C VAL A 46 5.03 -4.78 -2.12
N SER A 47 5.66 -5.02 -3.27
CA SER A 47 6.98 -5.61 -3.43
C SER A 47 7.96 -4.52 -3.85
N THR A 48 8.89 -4.19 -2.96
CA THR A 48 9.94 -3.21 -3.21
C THR A 48 11.25 -3.94 -3.46
N TYR A 49 11.83 -3.75 -4.64
CA TYR A 49 13.08 -4.40 -5.02
C TYR A 49 14.24 -3.46 -4.69
N PRO A 50 15.42 -4.01 -4.34
CA PRO A 50 16.61 -3.20 -4.18
C PRO A 50 17.03 -2.61 -5.54
N LEU A 51 17.79 -1.52 -5.49
CA LEU A 51 18.42 -0.95 -6.68
C LEU A 51 19.52 -1.89 -7.16
N LEU A 52 19.64 -2.06 -8.47
CA LEU A 52 20.85 -2.62 -9.07
C LEU A 52 21.99 -1.66 -8.77
N GLU A 53 23.07 -2.18 -8.19
CA GLU A 53 24.30 -1.41 -8.12
C GLU A 53 24.73 -1.10 -9.55
N PRO A 54 25.01 0.18 -9.89
CA PRO A 54 25.56 0.49 -11.19
C PRO A 54 26.88 -0.26 -11.32
N ASP A 55 27.02 -1.08 -12.35
CA ASP A 55 28.26 -1.81 -12.61
C ASP A 55 29.42 -0.82 -12.53
N ALA A 56 30.29 -0.99 -11.53
CA ALA A 56 31.45 -0.12 -11.31
C ALA A 56 32.43 -0.14 -12.50
N GLU A 57 32.18 -0.97 -13.52
CA GLU A 57 32.95 -1.05 -14.76
C GLU A 57 32.59 0.02 -15.80
N GLU A 58 31.46 0.73 -15.68
CA GLU A 58 31.17 1.89 -16.56
C GLU A 58 31.64 3.24 -15.97
N SER A 59 32.27 3.24 -14.79
CA SER A 59 32.77 4.46 -14.12
C SER A 59 34.30 4.60 -14.11
N SER A 60 35.04 3.81 -14.92
CA SER A 60 36.50 3.90 -14.99
C SER A 60 37.07 3.75 -16.39
N GLY A 61 36.79 4.71 -17.27
CA GLY A 61 37.30 4.67 -18.65
C GLY A 61 37.41 6.00 -19.39
N PHE A 62 37.53 7.15 -18.72
CA PHE A 62 37.79 8.42 -19.43
C PHE A 62 39.29 8.58 -19.71
N GLY A 63 39.71 8.04 -20.85
CA GLY A 63 40.93 8.45 -21.54
C GLY A 63 40.88 9.93 -21.90
N SER A 64 42.01 10.60 -21.75
CA SER A 64 42.18 12.02 -22.05
C SER A 64 41.83 12.34 -23.53
N GLY A 65 40.74 13.06 -23.76
CA GLY A 65 40.38 13.58 -25.07
C GLY A 65 39.05 14.33 -25.00
N ALA A 66 39.07 15.61 -25.37
CA ALA A 66 37.96 16.54 -25.24
C ALA A 66 36.62 15.99 -25.80
N ALA A 67 35.64 15.80 -24.91
CA ALA A 67 34.23 15.64 -25.23
C ALA A 67 33.45 16.83 -24.64
N PRO A 68 32.44 17.38 -25.34
CA PRO A 68 31.68 18.54 -24.86
C PRO A 68 30.88 18.20 -23.59
N PRO A 69 30.57 19.18 -22.71
CA PRO A 69 29.82 18.90 -21.50
C PRO A 69 28.42 18.42 -21.89
N VAL A 70 28.16 17.14 -21.66
CA VAL A 70 26.81 16.58 -21.71
C VAL A 70 26.13 17.04 -20.43
N TYR A 71 25.10 17.87 -20.57
CA TYR A 71 24.32 18.35 -19.43
C TYR A 71 23.74 17.16 -18.65
N ASP A 72 23.81 17.23 -17.32
CA ASP A 72 23.53 16.17 -16.33
C ASP A 72 22.04 15.74 -16.24
N GLU A 73 21.25 15.88 -17.31
CA GLU A 73 19.86 15.42 -17.38
C GLU A 73 19.72 13.98 -17.87
N ILE A 74 20.79 13.18 -17.77
CA ILE A 74 20.61 11.73 -17.75
C ILE A 74 20.05 11.42 -16.37
N LEU A 75 18.72 11.52 -16.26
CA LEU A 75 17.93 10.88 -15.23
C LEU A 75 18.37 9.42 -15.19
N THR A 76 19.31 9.10 -14.31
CA THR A 76 19.60 7.72 -13.92
C THR A 76 18.32 7.23 -13.29
N HIS A 77 17.43 6.67 -14.10
CA HIS A 77 16.28 5.96 -13.61
C HIS A 77 16.84 4.88 -12.69
N GLU A 78 16.40 4.90 -11.44
CA GLU A 78 16.72 3.87 -10.47
C GLU A 78 16.35 2.51 -11.07
N ILE A 79 17.34 1.73 -11.51
CA ILE A 79 17.10 0.42 -12.11
C ILE A 79 16.98 -0.57 -10.96
N TYR A 80 15.82 -1.22 -10.83
CA TYR A 80 15.58 -2.20 -9.77
C TYR A 80 16.08 -3.59 -10.14
N ASP A 81 16.66 -4.31 -9.17
CA ASP A 81 17.02 -5.72 -9.31
C ASP A 81 15.78 -6.60 -9.10
N LEU A 82 15.08 -6.89 -10.20
CA LEU A 82 13.90 -7.76 -10.18
C LEU A 82 14.22 -9.24 -9.91
N ASN A 83 15.51 -9.63 -9.89
CA ASN A 83 15.92 -10.99 -9.55
C ASN A 83 16.19 -11.15 -8.05
N ALA A 84 16.40 -10.05 -7.32
CA ALA A 84 16.57 -10.07 -5.87
C ALA A 84 15.25 -10.35 -5.14
N SER A 85 15.34 -10.80 -3.89
CA SER A 85 14.17 -10.95 -3.03
C SER A 85 13.61 -9.57 -2.67
N PRO A 86 12.35 -9.26 -2.99
CA PRO A 86 11.76 -7.98 -2.63
C PRO A 86 11.44 -7.89 -1.14
N GLU A 87 11.45 -6.67 -0.62
CA GLU A 87 10.80 -6.35 0.64
C GLU A 87 9.28 -6.29 0.42
N LEU A 88 8.54 -7.07 1.21
CA LEU A 88 7.08 -7.18 1.12
C LEU A 88 6.41 -6.35 2.20
N ARG A 89 5.47 -5.48 1.79
CA ARG A 89 4.64 -4.69 2.70
C ARG A 89 3.17 -4.98 2.45
N ASN A 90 2.49 -5.49 3.47
CA ASN A 90 1.07 -5.85 3.41
C ASN A 90 0.19 -4.73 3.95
N SER A 91 -0.91 -4.46 3.24
CA SER A 91 -1.92 -3.47 3.61
C SER A 91 -3.29 -4.13 3.63
N THR A 92 -4.01 -4.06 4.75
CA THR A 92 -5.40 -4.51 4.85
C THR A 92 -6.33 -3.36 4.49
N LEU A 93 -7.18 -3.54 3.48
CA LEU A 93 -8.00 -2.48 2.89
C LEU A 93 -9.46 -2.53 3.36
N CYS A 94 -9.99 -3.72 3.59
CA CYS A 94 -11.36 -3.93 4.06
C CYS A 94 -11.51 -5.32 4.72
N GLN A 95 -12.60 -5.51 5.46
CA GLN A 95 -12.92 -6.79 6.09
C GLN A 95 -13.73 -7.67 5.15
N CYS A 96 -13.39 -8.94 5.08
CA CYS A 96 -14.13 -9.89 4.28
C CYS A 96 -15.49 -10.24 4.92
N PRO A 97 -16.55 -10.40 4.12
CA PRO A 97 -17.87 -10.79 4.64
C PRO A 97 -17.93 -12.27 5.02
N ASP A 98 -18.99 -12.68 5.73
CA ASP A 98 -19.35 -14.07 6.05
C ASP A 98 -18.21 -14.88 6.74
N ASP A 99 -17.58 -14.32 7.76
CA ASP A 99 -16.47 -14.93 8.53
C ASP A 99 -15.25 -15.36 7.69
N SER A 100 -15.17 -14.97 6.43
CA SER A 100 -13.99 -15.21 5.60
C SER A 100 -12.83 -14.29 6.02
N ILE A 101 -11.59 -14.75 5.81
CA ILE A 101 -10.40 -14.03 6.24
C ILE A 101 -9.62 -13.57 4.99
N CYS A 102 -9.09 -12.35 5.06
CA CYS A 102 -8.13 -11.88 4.07
C CYS A 102 -6.76 -12.48 4.38
N ASP A 103 -6.45 -13.62 3.75
CA ASP A 103 -5.22 -14.37 4.01
C ASP A 103 -4.07 -13.91 3.10
N PHE A 104 -2.97 -13.46 3.72
CA PHE A 104 -1.75 -13.04 3.03
C PHE A 104 -0.79 -14.20 2.75
N GLU A 105 -0.95 -15.33 3.43
CA GLU A 105 -0.08 -16.52 3.28
C GLU A 105 -0.60 -17.46 2.19
N SER A 106 -1.89 -17.38 1.85
CA SER A 106 -2.51 -18.19 0.79
C SER A 106 -2.30 -17.58 -0.59
N ASP A 107 -2.02 -18.41 -1.60
CA ASP A 107 -2.00 -18.00 -3.01
C ASP A 107 -3.41 -17.98 -3.66
N SER A 108 -4.45 -18.33 -2.90
CA SER A 108 -5.83 -18.30 -3.39
C SER A 108 -6.36 -16.87 -3.51
N ASN A 109 -7.18 -16.60 -4.54
CA ASN A 109 -7.81 -15.29 -4.76
C ASN A 109 -6.82 -14.11 -4.90
N VAL A 110 -5.61 -14.41 -5.37
CA VAL A 110 -4.55 -13.44 -5.60
C VAL A 110 -4.51 -13.00 -7.06
N VAL A 111 -4.32 -11.70 -7.28
CA VAL A 111 -4.12 -11.11 -8.61
C VAL A 111 -2.85 -10.27 -8.57
N LYS A 112 -1.82 -10.73 -9.27
CA LYS A 112 -0.60 -9.95 -9.51
C LYS A 112 -0.89 -8.96 -10.64
N VAL A 113 -0.92 -7.67 -10.34
CA VAL A 113 -1.26 -6.63 -11.34
C VAL A 113 -0.02 -6.11 -12.05
N ASP A 114 1.11 -6.03 -11.34
CA ASP A 114 2.45 -5.82 -11.91
C ASP A 114 3.50 -6.46 -10.99
N TYR A 115 4.78 -6.14 -11.22
CA TYR A 115 5.90 -6.64 -10.43
C TYR A 115 5.90 -6.13 -8.98
N HIS A 116 5.28 -4.98 -8.72
CA HIS A 116 5.30 -4.31 -7.41
C HIS A 116 4.01 -4.55 -6.62
N VAL A 117 2.86 -4.69 -7.27
CA VAL A 117 1.57 -4.72 -6.58
C VAL A 117 0.88 -6.04 -6.84
N THR A 118 0.50 -6.67 -5.74
CA THR A 118 -0.34 -7.86 -5.70
C THR A 118 -1.59 -7.56 -4.91
N LEU A 119 -2.76 -7.85 -5.49
CA LEU A 119 -4.07 -7.64 -4.86
C LEU A 119 -4.64 -8.97 -4.38
N ARG A 120 -5.31 -8.95 -3.23
CA ARG A 120 -5.93 -10.14 -2.61
C ARG A 120 -7.42 -9.90 -2.42
N PHE A 121 -8.24 -10.85 -2.84
CA PHE A 121 -9.69 -10.75 -2.73
C PHE A 121 -10.23 -11.80 -1.76
N CYS A 122 -11.34 -11.50 -1.09
CA CYS A 122 -12.05 -12.51 -0.29
C CYS A 122 -12.57 -13.64 -1.18
N LYS A 123 -13.12 -13.28 -2.36
CA LYS A 123 -13.70 -14.20 -3.35
C LYS A 123 -13.45 -13.65 -4.76
N LEU A 124 -12.38 -14.10 -5.42
CA LEU A 124 -11.99 -13.61 -6.75
C LEU A 124 -13.01 -13.98 -7.84
N GLU A 125 -13.69 -15.12 -7.69
CA GLU A 125 -14.75 -15.58 -8.61
C GLU A 125 -15.88 -14.57 -8.80
N THR A 126 -16.08 -13.69 -7.80
CA THR A 126 -17.08 -12.64 -7.91
C THR A 126 -16.72 -11.64 -9.01
N ILE A 127 -15.45 -11.49 -9.39
CA ILE A 127 -15.02 -10.61 -10.50
C ILE A 127 -15.04 -11.41 -11.80
N SER A 128 -16.23 -11.91 -12.16
CA SER A 128 -16.45 -12.88 -13.24
C SER A 128 -16.46 -12.29 -14.65
N SER A 129 -16.62 -10.97 -14.80
CA SER A 129 -16.65 -10.34 -16.12
C SER A 129 -15.23 -10.11 -16.63
N VAL A 130 -14.94 -10.59 -17.84
CA VAL A 130 -13.71 -10.24 -18.58
C VAL A 130 -13.82 -8.81 -19.10
N CYS A 131 -12.80 -7.99 -18.87
CA CYS A 131 -12.81 -6.60 -19.31
C CYS A 131 -12.74 -6.45 -20.84
N LYS A 132 -13.17 -5.29 -21.32
CA LYS A 132 -12.86 -4.81 -22.68
C LYS A 132 -11.53 -4.05 -22.65
N ARG A 133 -10.75 -4.11 -23.74
CA ARG A 133 -9.36 -3.61 -23.82
C ARG A 133 -9.15 -2.11 -23.55
N ASN A 134 -10.18 -1.27 -23.60
CA ASN A 134 -10.00 0.18 -23.76
C ASN A 134 -10.27 1.02 -22.50
N SER A 135 -10.51 0.41 -21.34
CA SER A 135 -10.79 1.13 -20.07
C SER A 135 -9.75 0.85 -18.99
N ILE A 136 -9.65 1.75 -18.02
CA ILE A 136 -8.97 1.47 -16.75
C ILE A 136 -9.76 0.36 -16.04
N ASN A 137 -9.11 -0.78 -15.83
CA ASN A 137 -9.71 -2.00 -15.32
C ASN A 137 -9.30 -2.27 -13.87
N VAL A 138 -8.11 -1.79 -13.48
CA VAL A 138 -7.63 -1.79 -12.10
C VAL A 138 -7.09 -0.41 -11.78
N ARG A 139 -7.38 0.06 -10.56
CA ARG A 139 -6.80 1.26 -9.98
C ARG A 139 -6.27 0.92 -8.59
N VAL A 140 -5.03 1.31 -8.32
CA VAL A 140 -4.37 1.22 -7.01
C VAL A 140 -4.00 2.63 -6.60
N ILE A 141 -4.29 3.00 -5.37
CA ILE A 141 -4.04 4.33 -4.79
C ILE A 141 -3.26 4.13 -3.50
N GLY A 142 -2.29 5.01 -3.27
CA GLY A 142 -1.45 4.93 -2.09
C GLY A 142 -0.37 6.00 -2.07
N ALA A 143 0.32 6.10 -0.94
CA ALA A 143 1.43 7.01 -0.77
C ALA A 143 2.54 6.68 -1.77
N ALA A 144 3.11 7.68 -2.45
CA ALA A 144 4.16 7.47 -3.43
C ALA A 144 5.46 6.93 -2.77
N GLN A 145 6.16 6.04 -3.47
CA GLN A 145 7.57 5.76 -3.18
C GLN A 145 8.43 6.98 -3.52
N ALA A 146 9.66 7.01 -3.00
CA ALA A 146 10.61 8.10 -3.24
C ALA A 146 10.88 8.36 -4.74
N SER A 147 10.88 7.30 -5.56
CA SER A 147 11.04 7.40 -7.02
C SER A 147 9.82 8.01 -7.72
N GLY A 148 8.65 8.04 -7.08
CA GLY A 148 7.37 8.47 -7.69
C GLY A 148 6.76 7.45 -8.66
N ASP A 149 7.49 6.40 -9.00
CA ASP A 149 7.10 5.40 -9.99
C ASP A 149 6.31 4.23 -9.42
N SER A 150 6.01 4.18 -8.12
CA SER A 150 5.19 3.15 -7.48
C SER A 150 4.65 3.64 -6.13
N VAL A 151 3.78 2.85 -5.51
CA VAL A 151 3.22 3.13 -4.17
C VAL A 151 4.04 2.45 -3.09
N GLN A 152 4.30 3.15 -1.98
CA GLN A 152 4.98 2.62 -0.80
C GLN A 152 4.01 1.79 0.05
N GLU A 153 2.75 2.22 0.11
CA GLU A 153 1.67 1.57 0.85
C GLU A 153 0.36 1.82 0.11
N VAL A 154 -0.50 0.80 0.03
CA VAL A 154 -1.80 0.91 -0.65
C VAL A 154 -2.85 1.36 0.33
N SER A 155 -3.48 2.50 0.07
CA SER A 155 -4.61 3.03 0.85
C SER A 155 -5.96 2.55 0.28
N GLN A 156 -6.05 2.42 -1.05
CA GLN A 156 -7.26 1.96 -1.72
C GLN A 156 -6.92 1.22 -3.01
N ALA A 157 -7.68 0.18 -3.33
CA ALA A 157 -7.59 -0.48 -4.63
C ALA A 157 -8.97 -0.93 -5.12
N MET A 158 -9.10 -1.03 -6.44
CA MET A 158 -10.33 -1.42 -7.13
C MET A 158 -9.98 -2.21 -8.40
N MET A 159 -10.64 -3.34 -8.61
CA MET A 159 -10.62 -4.11 -9.85
C MET A 159 -12.04 -4.27 -10.38
N PHE A 160 -12.32 -3.66 -11.54
CA PHE A 160 -13.65 -3.63 -12.12
C PHE A 160 -14.03 -4.93 -12.83
N CYS A 161 -13.04 -5.65 -13.35
CA CYS A 161 -13.21 -6.83 -14.17
C CYS A 161 -11.88 -7.60 -14.27
N ASN A 162 -11.91 -8.84 -14.75
CA ASN A 162 -10.73 -9.70 -14.87
C ASN A 162 -10.03 -9.53 -16.24
N CYS A 163 -8.70 -9.62 -16.24
CA CYS A 163 -7.85 -9.56 -17.44
C CYS A 163 -7.07 -10.88 -17.60
N PRO A 164 -7.53 -11.85 -18.41
CA PRO A 164 -6.87 -13.16 -18.55
C PRO A 164 -5.44 -13.09 -19.09
N ASN A 165 -5.14 -12.09 -19.92
CA ASN A 165 -3.81 -11.89 -20.51
C ASN A 165 -2.87 -11.05 -19.63
N GLY A 166 -3.32 -10.65 -18.44
CA GLY A 166 -2.60 -9.72 -17.58
C GLY A 166 -2.90 -8.25 -17.85
N PHE A 167 -2.09 -7.39 -17.21
CA PHE A 167 -2.34 -5.96 -17.12
C PHE A 167 -1.20 -5.14 -17.72
N SER A 168 -1.54 -4.02 -18.35
CA SER A 168 -0.60 -2.99 -18.81
C SER A 168 -0.75 -1.77 -17.92
N ARG A 169 0.33 -1.40 -17.24
CA ARG A 169 0.41 -0.18 -16.45
C ARG A 169 0.27 1.05 -17.36
N GLN A 170 -0.49 2.04 -16.90
CA GLN A 170 -0.60 3.36 -17.52
C GLN A 170 0.30 4.35 -16.76
N HIS A 171 0.43 5.57 -17.27
CA HIS A 171 1.19 6.61 -16.57
C HIS A 171 0.62 6.85 -15.16
N VAL A 172 1.52 7.13 -14.21
CA VAL A 172 1.15 7.46 -12.83
C VAL A 172 0.39 8.77 -12.83
N GLU A 173 -0.72 8.82 -12.11
CA GLU A 173 -1.52 10.04 -11.93
C GLU A 173 -1.39 10.54 -10.49
N VAL A 174 -1.31 11.85 -10.29
CA VAL A 174 -1.41 12.45 -8.96
C VAL A 174 -2.83 12.24 -8.43
N TRP A 175 -2.94 11.83 -7.17
CA TRP A 175 -4.22 11.71 -6.47
C TRP A 175 -4.35 12.80 -5.39
N GLU A 176 -5.20 12.60 -4.40
CA GLU A 176 -5.39 13.53 -3.29
C GLU A 176 -4.18 13.54 -2.34
N GLY A 177 -3.69 14.74 -2.01
CA GLY A 177 -2.59 14.91 -1.08
C GLY A 177 -1.25 14.44 -1.64
N GLN A 178 -0.61 13.48 -0.95
CA GLN A 178 0.66 12.87 -1.37
C GLN A 178 0.45 11.49 -2.03
N ASP A 179 -0.81 11.07 -2.20
CA ASP A 179 -1.11 9.80 -2.84
C ASP A 179 -0.99 9.92 -4.37
N ILE A 180 -0.63 8.80 -4.98
CA ILE A 180 -0.63 8.62 -6.43
C ILE A 180 -1.61 7.51 -6.81
N SER A 181 -2.02 7.52 -8.07
CA SER A 181 -2.90 6.51 -8.66
C SER A 181 -2.17 5.74 -9.74
N LEU A 182 -2.06 4.43 -9.54
CA LEU A 182 -1.57 3.47 -10.51
C LEU A 182 -2.75 2.87 -11.24
N ASN A 183 -2.87 3.17 -12.53
CA ASN A 183 -3.95 2.69 -13.38
C ASN A 183 -3.47 1.58 -14.30
N TYR A 184 -4.30 0.57 -14.51
CA TYR A 184 -3.98 -0.56 -15.38
C TYR A 184 -5.11 -0.86 -16.36
N LYS A 185 -4.74 -1.24 -17.58
CA LYS A 185 -5.63 -1.75 -18.64
C LYS A 185 -5.34 -3.23 -18.88
N CYS A 186 -6.23 -3.97 -19.54
CA CYS A 186 -5.88 -5.33 -19.96
C CYS A 186 -4.95 -5.32 -21.18
N LEU A 187 -4.13 -6.37 -21.29
CA LEU A 187 -3.35 -6.71 -22.50
C LEU A 187 -4.22 -7.35 -23.60
#